data_AF-A0A0D2ZUX0-F1
#
_entry.id   AF-A0A0D2ZUX0-F1
#
_cell.length_a   1.000
_cell.length_b   1.000
_cell.length_c   1.000
_cell.angle_alpha   90.00
_cell.angle_beta   90.00
_cell.angle_gamma   90.00
#
_symmetry.space_group_name_H-M   'P 1'
#
loop_
_entity.id
_entity.type
_entity.pdbx_description
1 polymer ?
#
loop_
_entity_poly.entity_id
_entity_poly.type
_entity_poly.pdbx_seq_one_letter_code
_entity_poly.pdbx_strand_id
1 'polypeptide(L)' 'MNPSSRTLTGFNGSSEQMIGTIRLPVYAGDVTRTVKFSVLRAKVPYNAILGTR' A
#
# COMPACT_ATOMS: atom_id res chain seq x y z
N MET A 1 16.47 11.56 -10.31
CA MET A 1 15.18 10.85 -10.15
C MET A 1 15.29 10.00 -8.90
N ASN A 2 14.53 10.30 -7.85
CA ASN A 2 14.66 9.58 -6.58
C ASN A 2 14.05 8.16 -6.74
N PRO A 3 14.82 7.07 -6.62
CA PRO A 3 14.34 5.70 -6.86
C PRO A 3 13.24 5.25 -5.90
N SER A 4 12.94 6.05 -4.88
CA SER A 4 11.90 5.76 -3.88
C SER A 4 10.52 6.33 -4.20
N SER A 5 10.35 7.19 -5.23
CA SER A 5 9.02 7.72 -5.58
C SER A 5 8.29 6.79 -6.55
N ARG A 6 7.60 5.78 -6.02
CA ARG A 6 6.69 4.93 -6.82
C ARG A 6 5.30 5.56 -6.87
N THR A 7 4.73 5.66 -8.07
CA THR A 7 3.34 6.10 -8.27
C THR A 7 2.44 4.88 -8.37
N LEU A 8 1.25 4.96 -7.78
CA LEU A 8 0.18 3.96 -7.89
C LEU A 8 -0.99 4.55 -8.67
N THR A 9 -1.45 3.84 -9.70
CA THR A 9 -2.58 4.27 -10.54
C THR A 9 -3.81 3.47 -10.17
N GLY A 10 -4.89 4.16 -9.82
CA GLY A 10 -6.19 3.59 -9.53
C GLY A 10 -6.99 3.25 -10.78
N PHE A 11 -8.06 2.48 -10.63
CA PHE A 11 -8.95 2.08 -11.73
C PHE A 11 -9.62 3.28 -12.43
N ASN A 12 -9.85 4.36 -11.70
CA ASN A 12 -10.37 5.64 -12.21
C ASN A 12 -9.31 6.46 -13.00
N GLY A 13 -8.11 5.92 -13.21
CA GLY A 13 -6.99 6.62 -13.85
C GLY A 13 -6.30 7.64 -12.96
N SER A 14 -6.74 7.86 -11.71
CA SER A 14 -6.03 8.76 -10.79
C SER A 14 -4.71 8.15 -10.37
N SER A 15 -3.67 8.98 -10.25
CA SER A 15 -2.34 8.54 -9.86
C SER A 15 -1.92 9.20 -8.55
N GLU A 16 -1.53 8.37 -7.58
CA GLU A 16 -1.14 8.79 -6.24
C GLU A 16 0.33 8.44 -6.00
N GLN A 17 1.08 9.39 -5.45
CA GLN A 17 2.49 9.19 -5.15
C GLN A 17 2.66 8.53 -3.77
N MET A 18 3.51 7.51 -3.70
CA MET A 18 3.89 6.88 -2.44
C MET A 18 4.70 7.85 -1.57
N ILE A 19 4.28 8.00 -0.31
CA ILE A 19 4.96 8.86 0.67
C ILE A 19 5.96 8.09 1.54
N GLY A 20 5.88 6.75 1.54
CA GLY A 20 6.78 5.91 2.31
C GLY A 20 6.29 4.48 2.39
N THR A 21 6.89 3.71 3.31
CA THR A 21 6.51 2.32 3.56
C THR A 21 6.44 2.06 5.05
N ILE A 22 5.54 1.16 5.47
CA ILE A 22 5.38 0.73 6.86
C ILE A 22 5.38 -0.80 6.91
N ARG A 23 5.86 -1.39 8.01
CA ARG A 23 5.75 -2.84 8.26
C ARG A 23 4.68 -3.07 9.30
N LEU A 24 3.65 -3.83 8.95
CA LEU A 24 2.53 -4.14 9.84
C LEU A 24 2.34 -5.65 9.97
N PRO A 25 2.06 -6.17 11.17
CA PRO A 25 1.59 -7.53 11.32
C PRO A 25 0.19 -7.65 10.73
N VAL A 26 -0.01 -8.63 9.86
CA VAL A 26 -1.30 -9.01 9.29
C VAL A 26 -1.65 -10.39 9.83
N TYR A 27 -2.80 -10.48 10.49
CA TYR A 27 -3.38 -11.74 10.94
C TYR A 27 -4.51 -12.15 10.00
N ALA A 28 -4.42 -13.34 9.43
CA ALA A 28 -5.44 -13.90 8.55
C ALA A 28 -5.55 -15.41 8.78
N GLY A 29 -6.73 -15.88 9.18
CA GLY A 29 -6.92 -17.26 9.63
C GLY A 29 -6.13 -17.52 10.90
N ASP A 30 -5.22 -18.48 10.88
CA ASP A 30 -4.29 -18.83 11.97
C ASP A 30 -2.86 -18.31 11.73
N VAL A 31 -2.64 -17.51 10.68
CA VAL A 31 -1.31 -17.03 10.27
C VAL A 31 -1.14 -15.54 10.60
N THR A 32 -0.05 -15.21 11.28
CA THR A 32 0.44 -13.82 11.42
C THR A 32 1.70 -13.61 10.59
N ARG A 33 1.71 -12.61 9.71
CA ARG A 33 2.90 -12.21 8.95
C ARG A 33 3.13 -10.71 8.98
N THR A 34 4.37 -10.29 9.18
CA THR A 34 4.76 -8.88 9.05
C THR A 34 4.95 -8.55 7.57
N VAL A 35 4.05 -7.74 7.03
CA VAL A 35 4.02 -7.34 5.60
C VAL A 35 4.45 -5.89 5.46
N LYS A 36 5.23 -5.59 4.40
CA LYS A 36 5.61 -4.23 4.03
C LYS A 36 4.52 -3.62 3.15
N PHE A 37 3.91 -2.54 3.62
CA PHE A 37 2.92 -1.75 2.90
C PHE A 37 3.55 -0.48 2.32
N SER A 38 3.09 -0.09 1.14
CA SER A 38 3.26 1.26 0.61
C SER A 38 2.22 2.19 1.23
N VAL A 39 2.64 3.36 1.68
CA VAL A 39 1.77 4.37 2.28
C VAL A 39 1.45 5.43 1.25
N LEU A 40 0.17 5.74 1.10
CA LEU A 40 -0.38 6.77 0.24
C LEU A 40 -1.12 7.81 1.09
N ARG A 41 -1.15 9.06 0.61
CA ARG A 41 -2.07 10.08 1.11
C ARG A 41 -3.21 10.24 0.10
N ALA A 42 -4.25 9.43 0.23
CA ALA A 42 -5.37 9.44 -0.69
C ALA A 42 -6.72 9.36 0.06
N LYS A 43 -7.76 9.96 -0.52
CA LYS A 43 -9.14 9.80 -0.03
C LYS A 43 -9.75 8.57 -0.69
N VAL A 44 -9.62 7.42 -0.03
CA VAL A 44 -9.99 6.11 -0.57
C VAL A 44 -11.04 5.41 0.30
N PRO A 45 -11.88 4.54 -0.27
CA PRO A 45 -12.89 3.80 0.50
C PRO A 45 -12.31 2.74 1.43
N TYR A 46 -11.04 2.34 1.24
CA TYR A 46 -10.37 1.31 2.03
C TYR A 46 -9.07 1.84 2.64
N ASN A 47 -8.81 1.51 3.90
CA ASN A 47 -7.61 1.96 4.62
C ASN A 47 -6.35 1.17 4.24
N ALA A 48 -6.49 -0.07 3.77
CA ALA A 48 -5.38 -0.92 3.36
C ALA A 48 -5.85 -1.89 2.26
N ILE A 49 -4.93 -2.22 1.34
CA ILE A 49 -5.13 -3.22 0.29
C ILE A 49 -4.01 -4.25 0.42
N LEU A 50 -4.36 -5.50 0.65
CA LEU A 50 -3.42 -6.61 0.64
C LEU A 50 -3.43 -7.26 -0.75
N GLY A 51 -2.35 -7.08 -1.50
CA GLY A 51 -2.16 -7.73 -2.80
C GLY A 51 -1.85 -9.22 -2.65
N THR A 52 -1.92 -9.95 -3.78
CA THR A 52 -1.75 -11.41 -3.80
C THR A 52 -0.33 -11.88 -4.13
N ARG A 53 0.61 -10.98 -4.43
CA ARG A 53 2.00 -11.30 -4.83
C ARG A 53 2.99 -10.24 -4.37
#